data_AF-A0A1S6HDN4-F1
#
_entry.id   AF-A0A1S6HDN4-F1
#
_cell.length_a   1.000
_cell.length_b   1.000
_cell.length_c   1.000
_cell.angle_alpha   90.00
_cell.angle_beta   90.00
_cell.angle_gamma   90.00
#
_symmetry.space_group_name_H-M   'P 1'
#
loop_
_entity.id
_entity.type
_entity.pdbx_description
1 polymer ?
#
loop_
_entity_poly.entity_id
_entity_poly.type
_entity_poly.pdbx_seq_one_letter_code
_entity_poly.pdbx_strand_id
1 'polypeptide(L)'
;MAVDYASLGSLGALSAFFAAFLIAAIIIAIALYVYFALVLSTLAKKLKHGDIAWLAWIPIANLALFPILADKEWPWVFIFLVPIVNIVFMIIWTWAIFEKRKYPGWLSLVFIGGIIPFIGFIFSLASLVIWGVVAWRDN
;
A
#
# COMPACT_ATOMS: atom_id res chain seq x y z
N MET A 1 -27.74 37.93 -24.08
CA MET A 1 -26.70 37.72 -23.05
C MET A 1 -25.38 37.53 -23.80
N ALA A 2 -24.37 38.38 -23.61
CA ALA A 2 -23.09 38.24 -24.31
C ALA A 2 -22.30 37.06 -23.70
N VAL A 3 -21.65 36.25 -24.54
CA VAL A 3 -20.81 35.14 -24.10
C VAL A 3 -19.51 35.71 -23.54
N ASP A 4 -19.18 35.40 -22.28
CA ASP A 4 -17.89 35.77 -21.69
C ASP A 4 -16.82 34.74 -22.07
N TYR A 5 -16.09 35.04 -23.14
CA TYR A 5 -15.00 34.21 -23.65
C TYR A 5 -13.83 34.05 -22.65
N ALA A 6 -13.64 34.99 -21.72
CA ALA A 6 -12.62 34.87 -20.69
C ALA A 6 -12.99 33.77 -19.67
N SER A 7 -14.26 33.72 -19.25
CA SER A 7 -14.78 32.63 -18.42
C SER A 7 -14.66 31.27 -19.11
N LEU A 8 -14.98 31.18 -20.41
CA LEU A 8 -14.86 29.94 -21.19
C LEU A 8 -13.40 29.49 -21.35
N GLY A 9 -12.47 30.42 -21.56
CA GLY A 9 -11.04 30.12 -21.62
C GLY A 9 -10.50 29.58 -20.28
N SER A 10 -10.92 30.18 -19.16
CA SER A 10 -10.54 29.72 -17.82
C SER A 10 -11.09 28.33 -17.47
N LEU A 11 -12.34 28.03 -17.88
CA LEU A 11 -12.95 26.71 -17.71
C LEU A 11 -12.25 25.64 -18.57
N GLY A 12 -11.87 25.99 -19.80
CA GLY A 12 -11.07 25.13 -20.68
C GLY A 12 -9.71 24.78 -20.06
N ALA A 13 -8.97 25.77 -19.57
CA ALA A 13 -7.68 25.55 -18.91
C ALA A 13 -7.80 24.68 -17.64
N LEU A 14 -8.80 24.94 -16.79
CA LEU A 14 -9.05 24.15 -15.57
C LEU A 14 -9.39 22.69 -15.90
N SER A 15 -10.23 22.46 -16.92
CA SER A 15 -10.61 21.12 -17.36
C SER A 15 -9.41 20.31 -17.88
N ALA A 16 -8.52 20.95 -18.66
CA ALA A 16 -7.31 20.33 -19.18
C ALA A 16 -6.32 19.98 -18.06
N PHE A 17 -6.12 20.88 -17.10
CA PHE A 17 -5.30 20.61 -15.92
C PHE A 17 -5.85 19.43 -15.10
N PHE A 18 -7.17 19.42 -14.84
CA PHE A 18 -7.80 18.34 -14.10
C PHE A 18 -7.70 17.00 -14.82
N ALA A 19 -7.89 16.97 -16.14
CA ALA A 19 -7.71 15.77 -16.95
C ALA A 19 -6.27 15.24 -16.89
N ALA A 20 -5.27 16.11 -17.05
CA ALA A 20 -3.87 15.74 -16.95
C ALA A 20 -3.51 15.20 -15.55
N PHE A 21 -4.00 15.87 -14.50
CA PHE A 21 -3.83 15.42 -13.12
C PHE A 21 -4.46 14.04 -12.87
N LEU A 22 -5.68 13.80 -13.34
CA LEU A 22 -6.35 12.51 -13.20
C LEU A 22 -5.60 11.38 -13.92
N ILE A 23 -5.11 11.63 -15.14
CA ILE A 23 -4.32 10.65 -15.89
C ILE A 23 -3.04 10.32 -15.12
N ALA A 24 -2.30 11.33 -14.65
CA ALA A 24 -1.10 11.12 -13.85
C ALA A 24 -1.40 10.35 -12.55
N ALA A 25 -2.48 10.68 -11.85
CA ALA A 25 -2.90 10.01 -10.63
C ALA A 25 -3.24 8.52 -10.88
N ILE A 26 -3.92 8.21 -11.98
CA ILE A 26 -4.24 6.82 -12.36
C ILE A 26 -2.97 6.02 -12.65
N ILE A 27 -2.03 6.59 -13.40
CA ILE A 27 -0.75 5.92 -13.71
C ILE A 27 0.03 5.63 -12.42
N ILE A 28 0.12 6.62 -11.52
CA ILE A 28 0.79 6.45 -10.23
C ILE A 28 0.08 5.39 -9.38
N ALA A 29 -1.25 5.41 -9.32
CA ALA A 29 -2.03 4.42 -8.57
C ALA A 29 -1.80 3.00 -9.09
N ILE A 30 -1.77 2.80 -10.41
CA ILE A 30 -1.47 1.50 -11.03
C ILE A 30 -0.03 1.07 -10.70
N ALA A 31 0.95 1.97 -10.81
CA ALA A 31 2.33 1.66 -10.48
C ALA A 31 2.50 1.24 -9.01
N LEU A 32 1.87 1.97 -8.08
CA LEU A 32 1.86 1.62 -6.65
C LEU A 32 1.14 0.28 -6.40
N TYR A 33 0.04 0.01 -7.08
CA TYR A 33 -0.68 -1.25 -6.97
C TYR A 33 0.18 -2.44 -7.39
N VAL A 34 0.80 -2.36 -8.58
CA VAL A 34 1.70 -3.39 -9.10
C VAL A 34 2.88 -3.57 -8.16
N TYR A 35 3.45 -2.47 -7.66
CA TYR A 35 4.53 -2.50 -6.68
C TYR A 35 4.15 -3.31 -5.42
N PHE A 36 3.00 -3.02 -4.80
CA PHE A 36 2.55 -3.75 -3.60
C PHE A 36 2.26 -5.22 -3.90
N ALA A 37 1.64 -5.53 -5.03
CA ALA A 37 1.39 -6.92 -5.45
C ALA A 37 2.71 -7.70 -5.62
N LEU A 38 3.74 -7.08 -6.18
CA LEU A 38 5.07 -7.67 -6.31
C LEU A 38 5.77 -7.87 -4.96
N VAL A 39 5.66 -6.90 -4.05
CA VAL A 39 6.20 -7.02 -2.68
C VAL A 39 5.56 -8.21 -1.95
N LEU A 40 4.23 -8.25 -1.89
CA LEU A 40 3.48 -9.30 -1.20
C LEU A 40 3.71 -10.69 -1.82
N SER A 41 3.72 -10.79 -3.15
CA SER A 41 4.00 -12.07 -3.82
C SER A 41 5.44 -12.55 -3.60
N THR A 42 6.41 -11.63 -3.56
CA THR A 42 7.80 -11.97 -3.23
C THR A 42 7.92 -12.44 -1.78
N LEU A 43 7.25 -11.76 -0.85
CA LEU A 43 7.23 -12.15 0.55
C LEU A 43 6.59 -13.51 0.76
N ALA A 44 5.47 -13.79 0.09
CA ALA A 44 4.82 -15.08 0.13
C ALA A 44 5.77 -16.20 -0.33
N LYS A 45 6.46 -16.02 -1.46
CA LYS A 45 7.47 -16.98 -1.93
C LYS A 45 8.61 -17.17 -0.92
N LYS A 46 9.15 -16.07 -0.37
CA LYS A 46 10.27 -16.12 0.60
C LYS A 46 9.89 -16.70 1.95
N LEU A 47 8.63 -16.56 2.36
CA LEU A 47 8.08 -17.08 3.62
C LEU A 47 7.44 -18.47 3.46
N LYS A 48 7.76 -19.21 2.40
CA LYS A 48 7.27 -20.59 2.13
C LYS A 48 5.76 -20.70 1.86
N HIS A 49 5.14 -19.61 1.43
CA HIS A 49 3.73 -19.52 1.00
C HIS A 49 3.63 -19.22 -0.51
N GLY A 50 4.49 -19.85 -1.32
CA GLY A 50 4.60 -19.55 -2.75
C GLY A 50 3.38 -19.95 -3.57
N ASP A 51 2.62 -20.93 -3.11
CA ASP A 51 1.38 -21.45 -3.69
C ASP A 51 0.23 -20.43 -3.66
N ILE A 52 0.20 -19.57 -2.63
CA ILE A 52 -0.80 -18.51 -2.49
C ILE A 52 -0.28 -17.12 -2.88
N ALA A 53 0.95 -17.02 -3.40
CA ALA A 53 1.57 -15.75 -3.77
C ALA A 53 0.78 -14.96 -4.84
N TRP A 54 -0.04 -15.64 -5.64
CA TRP A 54 -0.91 -15.02 -6.64
C TRP A 54 -2.05 -14.20 -6.02
N LEU A 55 -2.45 -14.49 -4.76
CA LEU A 55 -3.48 -13.71 -4.05
C LEU A 55 -3.09 -12.25 -3.86
N ALA A 56 -1.78 -11.93 -3.94
CA ALA A 56 -1.28 -10.57 -3.87
C ALA A 56 -1.81 -9.66 -5.01
N TRP A 57 -2.21 -10.26 -6.14
CA TRP A 57 -2.72 -9.56 -7.31
C TRP A 57 -4.24 -9.34 -7.27
N ILE A 58 -4.94 -9.87 -6.25
CA ILE A 58 -6.37 -9.65 -6.07
C ILE A 58 -6.54 -8.62 -4.96
N PRO A 59 -7.17 -7.45 -5.22
CA PRO A 59 -7.23 -6.34 -4.27
C PRO A 59 -7.83 -6.67 -2.91
N ILE A 60 -8.78 -7.62 -2.85
CA ILE A 60 -9.43 -8.03 -1.61
C ILE A 60 -8.68 -9.22 -0.98
N ALA A 61 -8.20 -10.16 -1.79
CA ALA A 61 -7.53 -11.35 -1.27
C ALA A 61 -6.11 -11.05 -0.77
N ASN A 62 -5.47 -9.97 -1.23
CA ASN A 62 -4.16 -9.55 -0.73
C ASN A 62 -4.17 -9.24 0.78
N LEU A 63 -5.33 -8.87 1.36
CA LEU A 63 -5.48 -8.61 2.78
C LEU A 63 -5.32 -9.89 3.61
N ALA A 64 -5.75 -11.04 3.06
CA ALA A 64 -5.59 -12.33 3.72
C ALA A 64 -4.12 -12.78 3.78
N LEU A 65 -3.23 -12.22 2.95
CA LEU A 65 -1.81 -12.55 3.01
C LEU A 65 -1.15 -12.04 4.29
N PHE A 66 -1.53 -10.89 4.84
CA PHE A 66 -0.91 -10.38 6.08
C PHE A 66 -0.98 -11.37 7.25
N PRO A 67 -2.16 -11.88 7.66
CA PRO A 67 -2.23 -12.87 8.72
C PRO A 67 -1.52 -14.18 8.33
N ILE A 68 -1.68 -14.67 7.09
CA ILE A 68 -1.06 -15.93 6.65
C ILE A 68 0.47 -15.85 6.73
N LEU A 69 1.06 -14.78 6.19
CA LEU A 69 2.50 -14.53 6.23
C LEU A 69 3.02 -14.30 7.67
N ALA A 70 2.13 -13.99 8.61
CA ALA A 70 2.41 -13.91 10.05
C ALA A 70 2.14 -15.24 10.81
N ASP A 71 2.02 -16.38 10.11
CA ASP A 71 1.66 -17.71 10.66
C ASP A 71 0.31 -17.72 11.38
N LYS A 72 -0.67 -16.95 10.89
CA LYS A 72 -2.05 -16.99 11.35
C LYS A 72 -2.95 -17.63 10.30
N GLU A 73 -4.04 -18.24 10.75
CA GLU A 73 -5.06 -18.80 9.86
C GLU A 73 -5.78 -17.70 9.06
N TRP A 74 -6.33 -18.05 7.90
CA TRP A 74 -6.98 -17.07 7.01
C TRP A 74 -8.17 -16.30 7.62
N PRO A 75 -8.99 -16.84 8.56
CA PRO A 75 -10.13 -16.11 9.12
C PRO A 75 -9.76 -14.83 9.88
N TRP A 76 -8.51 -14.68 10.29
CA TRP A 76 -8.02 -13.45 10.91
C TRP A 76 -8.21 -12.22 10.01
N VAL A 77 -8.36 -12.39 8.69
CA VAL A 77 -8.69 -11.31 7.74
C VAL A 77 -9.99 -10.57 8.10
N PHE A 78 -10.96 -11.21 8.79
CA PHE A 78 -12.21 -10.56 9.18
C PHE A 78 -12.01 -9.42 10.20
N ILE A 79 -10.84 -9.33 10.84
CA ILE A 79 -10.48 -8.18 11.69
C ILE A 79 -10.47 -6.87 10.89
N PHE A 80 -10.23 -6.91 9.57
CA PHE A 80 -10.32 -5.71 8.74
C PHE A 80 -11.72 -5.07 8.71
N LEU A 81 -12.77 -5.81 9.12
CA LEU A 81 -14.13 -5.29 9.26
C LEU A 81 -14.35 -4.48 10.54
N VAL A 82 -13.47 -4.61 11.53
CA VAL A 82 -13.56 -3.89 12.81
C VAL A 82 -12.63 -2.67 12.75
N PRO A 83 -13.18 -1.44 12.74
CA PRO A 83 -12.36 -0.22 12.74
C PRO A 83 -11.42 -0.16 13.94
N ILE A 84 -10.26 0.50 13.78
CA ILE A 84 -9.20 0.67 14.78
C ILE A 84 -8.43 -0.63 15.07
N VAL A 85 -9.14 -1.73 15.35
CA VAL A 85 -8.54 -3.05 15.59
C VAL A 85 -7.77 -3.51 14.35
N ASN A 86 -8.29 -3.22 13.16
CA ASN A 86 -7.61 -3.48 11.90
C ASN A 86 -6.20 -2.86 11.79
N ILE A 87 -5.99 -1.64 12.29
CA ILE A 87 -4.68 -0.97 12.26
C ILE A 87 -3.71 -1.69 13.20
N VAL A 88 -4.16 -2.02 14.41
CA VAL A 88 -3.32 -2.70 15.42
C VAL A 88 -2.85 -4.06 14.89
N PHE A 89 -3.77 -4.86 14.33
CA PHE A 89 -3.40 -6.17 13.79
C PHE A 89 -2.55 -6.08 12.52
N MET A 90 -2.76 -5.06 11.66
CA MET A 90 -1.89 -4.82 10.52
C MET A 90 -0.45 -4.57 10.97
N ILE A 91 -0.24 -3.81 12.04
CA ILE A 91 1.09 -3.56 12.62
C ILE A 91 1.67 -4.86 13.17
N ILE A 92 0.92 -5.61 13.97
CA ILE A 92 1.38 -6.87 14.58
C ILE A 92 1.80 -7.88 13.51
N TRP A 93 0.99 -8.07 12.46
CA TRP A 93 1.32 -8.99 11.38
C TRP A 93 2.51 -8.51 10.57
N THR A 94 2.59 -7.22 10.25
CA THR A 94 3.74 -6.64 9.54
C THR A 94 5.02 -6.78 10.36
N TRP A 95 4.95 -6.55 11.67
CA TRP A 95 6.06 -6.75 12.60
C TRP A 95 6.56 -8.19 12.54
N ALA A 96 5.66 -9.18 12.65
CA ALA A 96 6.00 -10.60 12.57
C ALA A 96 6.62 -10.97 11.20
N ILE A 97 6.07 -10.44 10.10
CA ILE A 97 6.61 -10.64 8.75
C ILE A 97 8.05 -10.12 8.66
N PHE A 98 8.32 -8.93 9.22
CA PHE A 98 9.66 -8.34 9.22
C PHE A 98 10.65 -9.16 10.04
N GLU A 99 10.27 -9.61 11.24
CA GLU A 99 11.13 -10.47 12.07
C GLU A 99 11.44 -11.80 11.39
N LYS A 100 10.46 -12.42 10.72
CA LYS A 100 10.68 -13.64 9.92
C LYS A 100 11.64 -13.41 8.77
N ARG A 101 11.60 -12.21 8.18
CA ARG A 101 12.55 -11.77 7.15
C ARG A 101 13.89 -11.28 7.72
N LYS A 102 14.10 -11.37 9.04
CA LYS A 102 15.32 -10.93 9.75
C LYS A 102 15.53 -9.40 9.73
N TYR A 103 14.45 -8.65 9.65
CA TYR A 103 14.43 -7.20 9.79
C TYR A 103 13.90 -6.79 11.17
N PRO A 104 14.27 -5.60 11.67
CA PRO A 104 13.72 -5.08 12.91
C PRO A 104 12.19 -4.87 12.78
N GLY A 105 11.41 -5.54 13.63
CA GLY A 105 9.95 -5.48 13.56
C GLY A 105 9.36 -4.08 13.81
N TRP A 106 10.07 -3.23 14.57
CA TRP A 106 9.67 -1.83 14.81
C TRP A 106 9.57 -0.99 13.54
N LEU A 107 10.18 -1.41 12.43
CA LEU A 107 10.00 -0.76 11.13
C LEU A 107 8.52 -0.76 10.68
N SER A 108 7.70 -1.67 11.21
CA SER A 108 6.24 -1.67 10.99
C SER A 108 5.55 -0.42 11.56
N LEU A 109 6.13 0.23 12.57
CA LEU A 109 5.57 1.45 13.18
C LEU A 109 5.72 2.68 12.27
N VAL A 110 6.65 2.66 11.31
CA VAL A 110 6.85 3.75 10.35
C VAL A 110 5.56 4.02 9.56
N PHE A 111 4.73 2.99 9.37
CA PHE A 111 3.42 3.10 8.73
C PHE A 111 2.47 4.06 9.48
N ILE A 112 2.52 4.09 10.81
CA ILE A 112 1.69 4.97 11.65
C ILE A 112 2.07 6.44 11.45
N GLY A 113 3.36 6.71 11.24
CA GLY A 113 3.86 8.07 10.97
C GLY A 113 3.24 8.71 9.73
N GLY A 114 2.74 7.90 8.79
CA GLY A 114 2.00 8.34 7.61
C GLY A 114 0.69 9.09 7.93
N ILE A 115 0.13 8.89 9.12
CA ILE A 115 -1.13 9.52 9.57
C ILE A 115 -0.86 10.96 10.08
N ILE A 116 0.39 11.29 10.42
CA ILE A 116 0.73 12.58 11.02
C ILE A 116 0.70 13.68 9.95
N PRO A 117 -0.08 14.76 10.13
CA PRO A 117 -0.06 15.90 9.21
C PRO A 117 1.35 16.47 9.01
N PHE A 118 1.63 17.04 7.84
CA PHE A 118 2.90 17.68 7.44
C PHE A 118 4.10 16.73 7.22
N ILE A 119 4.28 15.69 8.04
CA ILE A 119 5.38 14.73 7.89
C ILE A 119 4.94 13.39 7.29
N GLY A 120 3.63 13.11 7.26
CA GLY A 120 3.08 11.84 6.81
C GLY A 120 3.54 11.43 5.43
N PHE A 121 3.70 12.38 4.50
CA PHE A 121 4.22 12.12 3.17
C PHE A 121 5.61 11.45 3.19
N ILE A 122 6.52 11.96 4.03
CA ILE A 122 7.88 11.41 4.15
C ILE A 122 7.83 9.99 4.74
N PHE A 123 6.99 9.78 5.76
CA PHE A 123 6.80 8.45 6.36
C PHE A 123 6.16 7.45 5.38
N SER A 124 5.23 7.89 4.53
CA SER A 124 4.66 7.05 3.46
C SER A 124 5.72 6.64 2.45
N LEU A 125 6.60 7.56 2.02
CA LEU A 125 7.71 7.23 1.13
C LEU A 125 8.71 6.27 1.79
N ALA A 126 9.07 6.53 3.05
CA ALA A 126 9.93 5.63 3.82
C ALA A 126 9.32 4.23 3.94
N SER A 127 8.02 4.15 4.17
CA SER A 127 7.29 2.88 4.25
C SER A 127 7.36 2.10 2.94
N LEU A 128 7.20 2.76 1.78
CA LEU A 128 7.40 2.12 0.48
C LEU A 128 8.81 1.54 0.37
N VAL A 129 9.83 2.34 0.66
CA VAL A 129 11.23 1.88 0.60
C VAL A 129 11.47 0.69 1.54
N ILE A 130 10.96 0.74 2.77
CA ILE A 130 11.08 -0.36 3.75
C ILE A 130 10.49 -1.65 3.20
N TRP A 131 9.27 -1.61 2.68
CA TRP A 131 8.62 -2.81 2.10
C TRP A 131 9.43 -3.38 0.93
N GLY A 132 9.98 -2.53 0.06
CA GLY A 132 10.83 -2.97 -1.05
C GLY A 132 12.16 -3.57 -0.58
N VAL A 133 12.82 -2.95 0.39
CA VAL A 133 14.05 -3.45 1.00
C VAL A 133 13.79 -4.81 1.65
N VAL A 134 12.74 -4.90 2.48
CA VAL A 134 12.34 -6.15 3.11
C VAL A 134 12.04 -7.18 2.02
N ALA A 135 11.34 -6.85 0.94
CA ALA A 135 11.04 -7.80 -0.14
C ALA A 135 12.29 -8.31 -0.87
N TRP A 136 13.21 -7.42 -1.29
CA TRP A 136 14.21 -7.75 -2.33
C TRP A 136 15.68 -7.66 -1.93
N ARG A 137 16.05 -7.00 -0.82
CA ARG A 137 17.47 -6.72 -0.53
C ARG A 137 18.35 -7.98 -0.43
N ASP A 138 17.83 -9.03 0.18
CA ASP A 138 18.59 -10.26 0.43
C ASP A 138 18.30 -11.34 -0.64
N ASN A 139 18.20 -10.92 -1.90
CA ASN A 139 18.07 -11.82 -3.06
C ASN A 139 19.41 -12.49 -3.38
#